data_AF-A0A9X1U6I0-F1
#
_entry.id   AF-A0A9X1U6I0-F1
#
_cell.length_a   1.000
_cell.length_b   1.000
_cell.length_c   1.000
_cell.angle_alpha   90.00
_cell.angle_beta   90.00
_cell.angle_gamma   90.00
#
_symmetry.space_group_name_H-M   'P 1'
#
loop_
_entity.id
_entity.type
_entity.pdbx_description
1 polymer ?
#
loop_
_entity_poly.entity_id
_entity_poly.type
_entity_poly.pdbx_seq_one_letter_code
_entity_poly.pdbx_strand_id
1 'polypeptide(L)' 'MVIQFRGSIRLPKHFNRQKYLEVAKALKIPAKTAEGYITSFIKANLIHREQQDNYLNLLNEENEDVEEIKD' A
#
# COMPACT_ATOMS: atom_id res chain seq x y z
N MET A 1 5.84 2.33 12.27
CA MET A 1 4.79 3.37 12.40
C MET A 1 3.74 3.10 11.35
N VAL A 2 2.76 2.24 11.70
CA VAL A 2 1.60 1.96 10.86
C VAL A 2 0.58 3.03 11.23
N ILE A 3 0.23 3.92 10.31
CA ILE A 3 -0.73 4.97 10.61
C ILE A 3 -2.11 4.31 10.72
N GLN A 4 -2.51 3.94 11.94
CA GLN A 4 -3.86 3.49 12.24
C GLN A 4 -4.80 4.71 12.21
N PHE A 5 -5.42 4.95 11.07
CA PHE A 5 -6.56 5.86 10.97
C PHE A 5 -7.81 5.17 11.52
N ARG A 6 -8.44 5.76 12.54
CA ARG A 6 -9.68 5.26 13.14
C ARG A 6 -10.85 5.42 12.16
N GLY A 7 -11.24 4.30 11.55
CA GLY A 7 -12.31 4.20 10.55
C GLY A 7 -11.79 3.40 9.35
N SER A 8 -12.19 2.15 9.24
CA SER A 8 -11.55 1.07 8.47
C SER A 8 -11.30 1.36 6.98
N ILE A 9 -10.25 2.12 6.66
CA ILE A 9 -9.73 2.24 5.29
C ILE A 9 -8.75 1.08 5.10
N ARG A 10 -9.25 -0.05 4.61
CA ARG A 10 -8.39 -1.10 4.04
C ARG A 10 -8.09 -0.70 2.59
N LEU A 11 -6.81 -0.66 2.22
CA LEU A 11 -6.44 -0.53 0.82
C LEU A 11 -7.01 -1.73 0.06
N PRO A 12 -7.69 -1.52 -1.10
CA PRO A 12 -8.19 -2.62 -1.90
C PRO A 12 -7.09 -3.63 -2.24
N LYS A 13 -7.45 -4.90 -2.39
CA LYS A 13 -6.50 -5.95 -2.81
C LYS A 13 -5.76 -5.56 -4.08
N HIS A 14 -6.44 -4.89 -5.01
CA HIS A 14 -5.81 -4.28 -6.18
C HIS A 14 -6.14 -2.79 -6.21
N PHE A 15 -5.12 -1.95 -6.33
CA PHE A 15 -5.30 -0.51 -6.44
C PHE A 15 -4.31 0.10 -7.43
N ASN A 16 -4.64 1.28 -7.93
CA ASN A 16 -3.73 2.05 -8.77
C ASN A 16 -3.27 3.33 -8.06
N ARG A 17 -2.13 3.86 -8.51
CA ARG A 17 -1.53 5.07 -7.94
C ARG A 17 -2.50 6.25 -7.95
N GLN A 18 -3.25 6.45 -9.03
CA GLN A 18 -4.13 7.61 -9.18
C GLN A 18 -5.24 7.65 -8.12
N LYS A 19 -5.98 6.55 -7.96
CA LYS A 19 -7.02 6.42 -6.92
C LYS A 19 -6.43 6.53 -5.52
N TYR A 20 -5.25 5.96 -5.30
CA TYR A 20 -4.54 6.10 -4.05
C TYR A 20 -4.19 7.57 -3.73
N LEU A 21 -3.71 8.32 -4.72
CA LEU A 21 -3.41 9.74 -4.58
C LEU A 21 -4.66 10.60 -4.38
N GLU A 22 -5.79 10.24 -4.97
CA GLU A 22 -7.08 10.91 -4.72
C GLU A 22 -7.52 10.77 -3.26
N VAL A 23 -7.41 9.55 -2.69
CA VAL A 23 -7.68 9.32 -1.27
C VAL A 23 -6.68 10.09 -0.40
N ALA A 24 -5.39 10.05 -0.74
CA ALA A 24 -4.37 10.81 -0.01
C ALA A 24 -4.66 12.32 -0.01
N LYS A 25 -5.09 12.87 -1.15
CA LYS A 25 -5.50 14.27 -1.29
C LYS A 25 -6.69 14.61 -0.41
N ALA A 26 -7.71 13.75 -0.36
CA ALA A 26 -8.87 13.92 0.53
C ALA A 26 -8.46 13.95 2.02
N LEU A 27 -7.40 13.20 2.36
CA LEU A 27 -6.78 13.19 3.69
C LEU A 27 -5.75 14.32 3.91
N LYS A 28 -5.63 15.26 2.97
CA LYS A 28 -4.65 16.37 2.99
C LYS A 28 -3.18 15.90 3.06
N ILE A 29 -2.89 14.70 2.56
CA ILE A 29 -1.53 14.17 2.42
C ILE A 29 -0.95 14.68 1.09
N PRO A 30 0.23 15.33 1.08
CA PRO A 30 0.88 15.75 -0.16
C PRO A 30 1.17 14.56 -1.08
N ALA A 31 1.00 14.74 -2.39
CA ALA A 31 1.21 13.67 -3.37
C ALA A 31 2.61 13.02 -3.25
N LYS A 32 3.66 13.84 -3.09
CA LYS A 32 5.04 13.38 -2.88
C LYS A 32 5.19 12.49 -1.63
N THR A 33 4.46 12.82 -0.56
CA THR A 33 4.46 12.01 0.67
C THR A 33 3.74 10.69 0.45
N ALA A 34 2.60 10.71 -0.23
CA ALA A 34 1.82 9.53 -0.57
C ALA A 34 2.62 8.57 -1.48
N GLU A 35 3.33 9.09 -2.48
CA GLU A 35 4.28 8.32 -3.31
C GLU A 35 5.43 7.74 -2.50
N GLY A 36 5.92 8.50 -1.52
CA GLY A 36 6.88 8.02 -0.53
C GLY A 36 6.37 6.78 0.21
N TYR A 37 5.10 6.78 0.63
CA TYR A 37 4.50 5.61 1.26
C TYR A 37 4.40 4.40 0.33
N ILE A 38 4.04 4.57 -0.94
CA ILE A 38 4.07 3.46 -1.93
C ILE A 38 5.47 2.83 -1.97
N THR A 39 6.51 3.68 -2.05
CA THR A 39 7.91 3.21 -2.06
C THR A 39 8.26 2.46 -0.78
N SER A 40 7.86 2.99 0.37
CA SER A 40 8.04 2.33 1.67
C SER A 40 7.29 1.00 1.79
N PHE A 41 6.07 0.91 1.25
CA PHE A 41 5.27 -0.32 1.27
C PHE A 41 5.87 -1.41 0.38
N ILE A 42 6.42 -1.04 -0.79
CA ILE A 42 7.17 -1.98 -1.64
C ILE A 42 8.41 -2.50 -0.90
N LYS A 43 9.19 -1.60 -0.29
CA LYS A 43 10.40 -1.98 0.48
C LYS A 43 10.09 -2.87 1.69
N ALA A 44 8.92 -2.69 2.29
CA ALA A 44 8.45 -3.48 3.42
C ALA A 44 7.67 -4.74 2.99
N ASN A 45 7.63 -5.06 1.69
CA ASN A 45 6.89 -6.18 1.13
C ASN A 45 5.40 -6.22 1.53
N LEU A 46 4.77 -5.05 1.68
CA LEU A 46 3.36 -4.90 2.03
C LEU A 46 2.47 -4.80 0.79
N ILE A 47 3.05 -4.33 -0.32
CA ILE A 47 2.42 -4.28 -1.63
C ILE A 47 3.40 -4.77 -2.69
N HIS A 48 2.88 -5.44 -3.70
CA HIS A 48 3.61 -5.85 -4.89
C HIS A 48 3.21 -4.99 -6.08
N ARG A 49 4.16 -4.63 -6.95
CA ARG A 49 3.88 -3.87 -8.18
C ARG A 49 3.76 -4.83 -9.36
N GLU A 50 2.53 -5.08 -9.80
CA GLU A 50 2.26 -5.98 -10.92
C GLU A 50 2.58 -5.32 -12.26
N GLN A 51 2.21 -4.04 -12.41
CA GLN A 51 2.39 -3.26 -13.63
C GLN A 51 2.69 -1.79 -13.30
N GLN A 52 2.90 -0.95 -14.31
CA GLN A 52 3.02 0.48 -14.07
C GLN A 52 1.76 1.02 -13.39
N ASP A 53 1.98 1.73 -12.27
CA ASP A 53 0.94 2.35 -11.45
C ASP A 53 -0.13 1.41 -10.87
N ASN A 54 0.01 0.09 -11.00
CA ASN A 54 -0.92 -0.90 -10.47
C ASN A 54 -0.23 -1.79 -9.42
N TYR A 55 -0.89 -1.96 -8.29
CA TYR A 55 -0.35 -2.62 -7.11
C TYR A 55 -1.33 -3.63 -6.51
N LEU A 56 -0.75 -4.74 -6.03
CA LEU A 56 -1.40 -5.77 -5.25
C LEU A 56 -1.09 -5.54 -3.76
N ASN A 57 -2.11 -5.39 -2.93
CA ASN A 57 -1.97 -5.27 -1.48
C ASN A 57 -1.83 -6.65 -0.84
N LEU A 58 -0.66 -6.96 -0.29
CA LEU A 58 -0.36 -8.25 0.33
C LEU A 58 -0.95 -8.35 1.75
N LEU A 59 -1.28 -7.22 2.39
CA LEU A 59 -1.90 -7.19 3.71
C LEU A 59 -3.40 -7.48 3.72
N ASN A 60 -4.05 -7.53 2.55
CA ASN A 60 -5.50 -7.72 2.45
C ASN A 60 -5.91 -9.21 2.33
N GLU A 61 -4.95 -10.12 2.51
CA GLU A 61 -5.21 -11.54 2.75
C GLU A 61 -5.20 -11.78 4.26
N GLU A 62 -6.34 -12.17 4.80
CA GLU A 62 -6.43 -12.75 6.13
C GLU A 62 -5.80 -14.15 6.05
N ASN A 63 -4.51 -14.27 6.45
CA ASN A 63 -3.68 -15.50 6.49
C ASN A 63 -3.27 -15.97 5.06
N GLU A 64 -2.06 -16.43 4.73
CA GLU A 64 -1.08 -17.29 5.39
C GLU A 64 0.28 -17.13 4.65
N ASP A 65 1.39 -17.46 5.31
CA ASP A 65 2.73 -17.77 4.76
C ASP A 65 3.63 -16.63 4.26
N VAL A 66 4.38 -16.05 5.19
CA VAL A 66 5.68 -15.43 4.89
C VAL A 66 6.69 -16.57 4.72
N GLU A 67 6.95 -17.01 3.49
CA GLU A 67 8.18 -17.77 3.23
C GLU A 67 9.38 -16.79 3.28
N GLU A 68 10.10 -16.85 4.40
CA GLU A 68 11.50 -16.47 4.51
C GLU A 68 12.29 -17.19 3.41
N ILE A 69 12.67 -16.49 2.34
CA ILE A 69 13.81 -16.92 1.53
C ILE A 69 15.06 -16.34 2.18
N LYS A 70 15.70 -17.17 3.01
CA LYS A 70 17.11 -17.02 3.36
C LYS A 70 17.93 -17.63 2.22
N ASP A 71 18.80 -16.82 1.61
CA ASP A 71 20.12 -17.22 1.11
C ASP A 71 21.05 -16.01 1.11
#